data_AF-A0A973M8E0-F1
#
_entry.id   AF-A0A973M8E0-F1
#
_cell.length_a   1.000
_cell.length_b   1.000
_cell.length_c   1.000
_cell.angle_alpha   90.00
_cell.angle_beta   90.00
_cell.angle_gamma   90.00
#
_symmetry.space_group_name_H-M   'P 1'
#
loop_
_entity.id
_entity.type
_entity.pdbx_description
1 polymer ?
#
loop_
_entity_poly.entity_id
_entity_poly.type
_entity_poly.pdbx_seq_one_letter_code
_entity_poly.pdbx_strand_id
1 'polypeptide(L)' 'MASPRSILIVEDEPLIAMMLEDFLDSLGHKVQSTCETVECALEEVEKGGFDLAILDVNLKGE' A
#
# COMPACT_ATOMS: atom_id res chain seq x y z
N MET A 1 8.40 21.17 3.67
CA MET A 1 8.93 20.03 2.90
C MET A 1 8.26 18.80 3.47
N ALA A 2 7.28 18.23 2.78
CA ALA A 2 6.72 16.94 3.17
C ALA A 2 7.77 15.88 2.81
N SER A 3 8.25 15.14 3.80
CA SER A 3 9.15 14.02 3.53
C SER A 3 8.39 12.96 2.73
N PRO A 4 9.01 12.33 1.71
CA PRO A 4 8.40 11.20 1.04
C PRO A 4 8.18 10.13 2.10
N ARG A 5 6.91 9.72 2.26
CA ARG A 5 6.51 8.67 3.16
C ARG A 5 6.45 7.37 2.40
N SER A 6 6.88 6.31 3.06
CA SER A 6 6.76 4.95 2.54
C SER A 6 5.34 4.45 2.81
N ILE A 7 4.66 3.97 1.77
CA ILE A 7 3.25 3.57 1.84
C ILE A 7 3.13 2.11 1.41
N LEU A 8 2.49 1.30 2.26
CA LEU A 8 2.11 -0.07 1.95
C LEU A 8 0.70 -0.06 1.33
N ILE A 9 0.51 -0.68 0.17
CA ILE A 9 -0.82 -0.82 -0.44
C ILE A 9 -1.24 -2.29 -0.30
N VAL A 10 -2.46 -2.54 0.14
CA VAL A 10 -3.03 -3.87 0.27
C VAL A 10 -4.34 -3.91 -0.51
N GLU A 11 -4.26 -4.42 -1.73
CA GLU A 11 -5.31 -4.38 -2.75
C GLU A 11 -5.26 -5.69 -3.54
N ASP A 12 -6.37 -6.42 -3.61
CA ASP A 12 -6.48 -7.62 -4.44
C ASP A 12 -6.72 -7.30 -5.92
N GLU A 13 -7.19 -6.08 -6.22
CA GLU A 13 -7.36 -5.58 -7.57
C GLU A 13 -6.09 -4.83 -8.06
N PRO A 14 -5.30 -5.40 -8.98
CA PRO A 14 -4.05 -4.77 -9.45
C PRO A 14 -4.29 -3.42 -10.15
N LEU A 15 -5.47 -3.23 -10.75
CA LEU A 15 -5.86 -1.95 -11.34
C LEU A 15 -5.98 -0.85 -10.28
N ILE A 16 -6.60 -1.13 -9.14
CA ILE A 16 -6.74 -0.16 -8.04
C ILE A 16 -5.37 0.12 -7.42
N ALA A 17 -4.56 -0.91 -7.20
CA ALA A 17 -3.20 -0.77 -6.69
C ALA A 17 -2.34 0.17 -7.56
N MET A 18 -2.37 -0.01 -8.88
CA MET A 18 -1.66 0.87 -9.83
C MET A 18 -2.17 2.31 -9.81
N MET A 19 -3.49 2.50 -9.70
CA MET A 19 -4.07 3.85 -9.60
C MET A 19 -3.66 4.55 -8.30
N LEU A 20 -3.61 3.82 -7.18
CA LEU A 20 -3.14 4.34 -5.91
C LEU A 20 -1.65 4.68 -5.96
N GLU A 21 -0.83 3.83 -6.58
CA GLU A 21 0.60 4.08 -6.76
C GLU A 21 0.85 5.39 -7.52
N ASP A 22 0.17 5.60 -8.65
CA ASP A 22 0.28 6.83 -9.45
C ASP A 22 -0.19 8.08 -8.69
N PHE A 23 -1.26 7.94 -7.90
CA PHE A 23 -1.75 9.00 -7.01
C PHE A 23 -0.73 9.37 -5.95
N LEU A 24 -0.11 8.37 -5.31
CA LEU A 24 0.88 8.56 -4.26
C LEU A 24 2.18 9.13 -4.81
N ASP A 25 2.61 8.68 -5.99
CA ASP A 25 3.78 9.24 -6.70
C ASP A 25 3.54 10.72 -7.05
N SER A 26 2.34 11.04 -7.56
CA SER A 26 1.92 12.43 -7.83
C SER A 26 1.90 13.32 -6.58
N LEU A 27 1.63 12.75 -5.40
CA LEU A 27 1.70 13.44 -4.11
C LEU A 27 3.15 13.56 -3.56
N GLY A 28 4.12 12.94 -4.22
CA GLY A 28 5.52 12.89 -3.80
C GLY A 28 5.81 11.86 -2.71
N HIS A 29 4.94 10.86 -2.56
CA HIS A 29 5.14 9.71 -1.69
C HIS A 29 5.72 8.53 -2.46
N LYS A 30 6.23 7.52 -1.75
CA LYS A 30 6.72 6.30 -2.36
C LYS A 30 5.92 5.10 -1.87
N VAL A 31 5.52 4.26 -2.80
CA VAL A 31 4.99 2.94 -2.48
C VAL A 31 6.17 2.04 -2.13
N GLN A 32 6.13 1.47 -0.92
CA GLN A 32 7.16 0.54 -0.45
C GLN A 32 6.90 -0.86 -1.00
N SER A 33 5.66 -1.33 -0.86
CA SER A 33 5.21 -2.66 -1.27
C SER A 33 3.72 -2.62 -1.58
N THR A 34 3.28 -3.50 -2.49
CA THR A 34 1.87 -3.79 -2.80
C THR A 34 1.59 -5.25 -2.47
N CYS A 35 0.57 -5.51 -1.66
CA CYS A 35 0.16 -6.84 -1.23
C CYS A 35 -1.27 -7.12 -1.72
N GLU A 36 -1.54 -8.33 -2.15
CA GLU A 36 -2.89 -8.76 -2.60
C GLU A 36 -3.66 -9.56 -1.54
N THR A 37 -3.03 -9.83 -0.39
CA THR A 37 -3.61 -10.57 0.73
C THR A 37 -3.22 -9.97 2.07
N VAL A 38 -4.07 -10.19 3.08
CA VAL A 38 -3.82 -9.79 4.47
C VAL A 38 -2.56 -10.45 5.02
N GLU A 39 -2.29 -11.72 4.68
CA GLU A 39 -1.09 -12.43 5.12
C GLU A 39 0.20 -11.76 4.63
N CYS A 40 0.27 -11.42 3.34
CA CYS A 40 1.43 -10.72 2.78
C CYS A 40 1.59 -9.31 3.37
N ALA A 41 0.47 -8.62 3.62
CA ALA A 41 0.47 -7.34 4.30
C ALA A 41 0.99 -7.44 5.74
N LEU A 42 0.59 -8.46 6.48
CA LEU A 42 1.07 -8.72 7.85
C LEU A 42 2.58 -8.97 7.88
N GLU A 43 3.12 -9.74 6.93
CA GLU A 43 4.57 -9.93 6.82
C GLU A 43 5.32 -8.61 6.56
N GLU A 44 4.78 -7.73 5.72
CA GLU A 44 5.36 -6.41 5.48
C GLU A 44 5.21 -5.48 6.70
N VAL A 45 4.10 -5.57 7.43
CA VAL A 45 3.86 -4.88 8.71
C VAL A 45 4.90 -5.32 9.75
N GLU A 46 5.19 -6.62 9.86
CA GLU A 46 6.21 -7.14 10.76
C GLU A 46 7.63 -6.70 10.38
N LYS A 47 7.95 -6.60 9.08
CA LYS A 47 9.22 -6.04 8.61
C LYS A 47 9.33 -4.53 8.89
N GLY A 48 8.20 -3.83 8.90
CA GLY A 48 8.11 -2.40 9.15
C GLY A 48 8.75 -1.53 8.05
N GLY A 49 8.96 -0.25 8.35
CA GLY A 49 9.62 0.69 7.45
C GLY A 49 8.70 1.57 6.61
N PHE A 50 7.38 1.40 6.71
CA PHE A 50 6.39 2.29 6.12
C PHE A 50 5.79 3.25 7.16
N ASP A 51 5.33 4.41 6.70
CA ASP A 51 4.69 5.42 7.53
C ASP A 51 3.16 5.36 7.44
N LEU A 52 2.62 4.81 6.34
CA LEU A 52 1.20 4.61 6.09
C LEU A 52 0.94 3.26 5.42
N ALA A 53 -0.23 2.71 5.68
CA ALA A 53 -0.76 1.57 4.93
C ALA A 53 -2.15 1.92 4.41
N ILE A 54 -2.41 1.62 3.14
CA ILE A 54 -3.73 1.66 2.51
C ILE A 54 -4.17 0.21 2.40
N LEU A 55 -5.26 -0.12 3.08
CA LEU A 55 -5.84 -1.45 3.09
C LEU A 55 -7.23 -1.34 2.47
N ASP A 56 -7.51 -2.14 1.43
CA ASP A 56 -8.86 -2.26 0.96
C ASP A 56 -9.73 -2.96 2.01
N VAL A 57 -10.93 -2.41 2.19
CA VAL A 57 -11.91 -2.93 3.14
C VAL A 57 -12.58 -4.20 2.59
N ASN A 58 -12.44 -4.44 1.29
CA ASN A 58 -13.14 -5.51 0.58
C ASN A 58 -12.18 -6.51 -0.08
N LEU A 59 -11.03 -6.77 0.56
CA LEU A 59 -10.09 -7.84 0.21
C LEU A 59 -10.83 -9.18 0.03
N LYS A 60 -11.20 -9.50 -1.22
CA LYS A 60 -11.95 -10.71 -1.59
C LYS A 60 -13.25 -10.97 -0.79
N GLY A 61 -13.81 -9.95 -0.13
CA GLY A 61 -15.06 -10.06 0.63
C GLY A 61 -15.00 -10.89 1.93
N GLU A 62 -13.85 -10.95 2.61
CA GLU A 62 -13.76 -11.44 4.01
C GLU A 62 -14.04 -10.36 5.06
#